data_AF-A0A920AFD1-F1
#
_entry.id   AF-A0A920AFD1-F1
#
_cell.length_a   1.000
_cell.length_b   1.000
_cell.length_c   1.000
_cell.angle_alpha   90.00
_cell.angle_beta   90.00
_cell.angle_gamma   90.00
#
_symmetry.space_group_name_H-M   'P 1'
#
loop_
_entity.id
_entity.type
_entity.pdbx_description
1 polymer ?
#
loop_
_entity_poly.entity_id
_entity_poly.type
_entity_poly.pdbx_seq_one_letter_code
_entity_poly.pdbx_strand_id
1 'polypeptide(L)'
;MSVLLMIFFIILSTYVIFKATYSFDLAASFLTRKMPTGIKGPTINAIASSLPELLISFLFLFHYNDLEGFSAGYAAIIGSAAFNICLIPCISASAYFYFNDKDSIKLDSSIIIQDSLFNILSIVTLGIIFYFGQISPLNSLLLILLYFMYVYSVFKYRKLIILSLMMRLF
;
A
#
# COMPACT_ATOMS: atom_id res chain seq x y z
N MET A 1 29.52 -1.68 -16.20
CA MET A 1 29.40 -1.68 -14.72
C MET A 1 29.48 -3.13 -14.26
N SER A 2 30.39 -3.51 -13.37
CA SER A 2 30.53 -4.92 -12.97
C SER A 2 29.31 -5.39 -12.16
N VAL A 3 28.84 -6.61 -12.39
CA VAL A 3 27.69 -7.21 -11.67
C VAL A 3 27.88 -7.14 -10.15
N LEU A 4 29.12 -7.31 -9.69
CA LEU A 4 29.50 -7.20 -8.28
C LEU A 4 29.14 -5.83 -7.68
N LEU A 5 29.36 -4.76 -8.44
CA LEU A 5 29.04 -3.40 -8.01
C LEU A 5 27.52 -3.17 -7.91
N MET A 6 26.74 -3.75 -8.83
CA MET A 6 25.27 -3.69 -8.76
C MET A 6 24.73 -4.41 -7.52
N ILE A 7 25.24 -5.61 -7.24
CA ILE A 7 24.87 -6.38 -6.03
C ILE A 7 25.22 -5.59 -4.78
N PHE A 8 26.40 -4.97 -4.73
CA PHE A 8 26.81 -4.12 -3.62
C PHE A 8 25.81 -2.98 -3.39
N PHE A 9 25.41 -2.26 -4.44
CA PHE A 9 24.42 -1.19 -4.33
C PHE A 9 23.03 -1.68 -3.90
N ILE A 10 22.59 -2.86 -4.35
CA ILE A 10 21.32 -3.46 -3.92
C ILE A 10 21.35 -3.76 -2.42
N ILE A 11 22.42 -4.40 -1.93
CA ILE A 11 22.59 -4.73 -0.51
C ILE A 11 22.63 -3.46 0.33
N LEU A 12 23.44 -2.47 -0.10
CA LEU A 12 23.58 -1.19 0.59
C LEU A 12 22.23 -0.45 0.66
N SER A 13 21.50 -0.39 -0.46
CA SER A 13 20.20 0.28 -0.54
C SER A 13 19.18 -0.40 0.37
N THR A 14 19.12 -1.74 0.34
CA THR A 14 18.24 -2.52 1.21
C THR A 14 18.54 -2.28 2.69
N TYR A 15 19.82 -2.22 3.06
CA TYR A 15 20.24 -1.93 4.44
C TYR A 15 19.85 -0.52 4.88
N VAL A 16 20.06 0.48 4.03
CA VAL A 16 19.68 1.87 4.30
C VAL A 16 18.17 1.99 4.46
N ILE A 17 17.38 1.39 3.56
CA ILE A 17 15.92 1.37 3.64
C ILE A 17 15.48 0.71 4.94
N PHE A 18 16.04 -0.45 5.29
CA PHE A 18 15.72 -1.15 6.54
C PHE A 18 15.94 -0.26 7.78
N LYS A 19 17.05 0.47 7.83
CA LYS A 19 17.33 1.41 8.93
C LYS A 19 16.38 2.62 8.92
N ALA A 20 16.03 3.13 7.74
CA ALA A 20 15.10 4.25 7.61
C ALA A 20 13.68 3.88 8.06
N THR A 21 13.22 2.65 7.81
CA THR A 21 11.88 2.18 8.18
C THR A 21 11.58 2.33 9.68
N TYR A 22 12.57 2.08 10.54
CA TYR A 22 12.39 2.25 11.99
C TYR A 22 12.12 3.71 12.38
N SER A 23 12.92 4.63 11.85
CA SER A 23 12.73 6.08 12.09
C SER A 23 11.41 6.57 11.50
N PHE A 24 11.04 6.05 10.33
CA PHE A 24 9.76 6.34 9.69
C PHE A 24 8.58 5.88 10.55
N ASP A 25 8.57 4.65 11.06
CA ASP A 25 7.45 4.16 11.87
C ASP A 25 7.28 4.94 13.18
N LEU A 26 8.38 5.38 13.80
CA LEU A 26 8.33 6.28 14.96
C LEU A 26 7.65 7.62 14.60
N ALA A 27 8.05 8.25 13.49
CA ALA A 27 7.47 9.51 13.04
C ALA A 27 6.00 9.35 12.64
N ALA A 28 5.66 8.29 11.91
CA ALA A 28 4.29 7.96 11.51
C ALA A 28 3.41 7.75 12.75
N SER A 29 3.90 7.00 13.74
CA SER A 29 3.20 6.77 15.00
C SER A 29 2.97 8.06 15.78
N PHE A 30 3.96 8.95 15.81
CA PHE A 30 3.81 10.27 16.41
C PHE A 30 2.76 11.11 15.68
N LEU A 31 2.76 11.13 14.35
CA LEU A 31 1.80 11.86 13.52
C LEU A 31 0.37 11.36 13.74
N THR A 32 0.18 10.04 13.80
CA THR A 32 -1.15 9.43 13.93
C THR A 32 -1.61 9.20 15.37
N ARG A 33 -0.87 9.67 16.38
CA ARG A 33 -1.14 9.35 17.81
C ARG A 33 -2.54 9.73 18.32
N LYS A 34 -3.20 10.69 17.68
CA LYS A 34 -4.56 11.15 18.00
C LYS A 34 -5.63 10.57 17.06
N MET A 35 -5.24 9.74 16.11
CA MET A 35 -6.15 9.14 15.13
C MET A 35 -6.69 7.80 15.65
N PRO A 36 -7.91 7.40 15.22
CA PRO A 36 -8.44 6.06 15.43
C PRO A 36 -7.46 4.94 15.05
N THR A 37 -7.53 3.84 15.80
CA THR A 37 -6.81 2.61 15.46
C THR A 37 -7.24 2.13 14.07
N GLY A 38 -6.28 1.59 13.30
CA GLY A 38 -6.54 1.11 11.94
C GLY A 38 -6.55 2.18 10.84
N ILE A 39 -6.21 3.45 11.13
CA ILE A 39 -6.01 4.48 10.09
C ILE A 39 -4.55 4.53 9.61
N LYS A 40 -3.58 4.47 10.53
CA LYS A 40 -2.13 4.62 10.23
C LYS A 40 -1.65 3.68 9.11
N GLY A 41 -2.04 2.40 9.21
CA GLY A 41 -1.68 1.35 8.26
C GLY A 41 -2.10 1.66 6.82
N PRO A 42 -3.41 1.68 6.53
CA PRO A 42 -3.92 1.86 5.17
C PRO A 42 -3.69 3.26 4.57
N THR A 43 -3.19 4.23 5.34
CA THR A 43 -2.93 5.60 4.86
C THR A 43 -1.43 5.92 4.89
N ILE A 44 -0.89 6.32 6.05
CA ILE A 44 0.49 6.80 6.19
C ILE A 44 1.50 5.72 5.82
N ASN A 45 1.36 4.51 6.37
CA ASN A 45 2.31 3.43 6.10
C ASN A 45 2.22 2.97 4.64
N ALA A 46 1.00 2.82 4.10
CA ALA A 46 0.78 2.40 2.72
C ALA A 46 1.33 3.40 1.69
N ILE A 47 1.16 4.72 1.92
CA ILE A 47 1.72 5.77 1.05
C ILE A 47 3.24 5.71 1.08
N ALA A 48 3.84 5.61 2.27
CA ALA A 48 5.28 5.61 2.40
C ALA A 48 5.93 4.37 1.80
N SER A 49 5.32 3.20 1.97
CA SER A 49 5.83 1.96 1.37
C SER A 49 5.73 1.97 -0.15
N SER A 50 4.74 2.67 -0.73
CA SER A 50 4.49 2.71 -2.19
C SER A 50 5.09 3.93 -2.90
N LEU A 51 5.72 4.85 -2.14
CA LEU A 51 6.33 6.06 -2.70
C LEU A 51 7.47 5.74 -3.67
N PRO A 52 8.39 4.79 -3.38
CA PRO A 52 9.43 4.41 -4.34
C PRO A 52 8.85 3.93 -5.67
N GLU A 53 7.78 3.12 -5.63
CA GLU A 53 7.07 2.64 -6.81
C GLU A 53 6.41 3.77 -7.59
N LEU A 54 5.78 4.71 -6.91
CA LEU A 54 5.21 5.89 -7.56
C LEU A 54 6.30 6.69 -8.29
N LEU A 55 7.46 6.89 -7.67
CA LEU A 55 8.58 7.65 -8.23
C LEU A 55 9.20 6.93 -9.44
N ILE A 56 9.42 5.62 -9.36
CA ILE A 56 10.00 4.87 -10.49
C ILE A 56 9.01 4.77 -11.64
N SER A 57 7.72 4.58 -11.38
CA SER A 57 6.70 4.58 -12.43
C SER A 57 6.52 5.96 -13.05
N PHE A 58 6.68 7.04 -12.28
CA PHE A 58 6.71 8.41 -12.81
C PHE A 58 7.92 8.63 -13.72
N LEU A 59 9.11 8.16 -13.32
CA LEU A 59 10.30 8.19 -14.18
C LEU A 59 10.09 7.39 -15.47
N PHE A 60 9.56 6.17 -15.38
CA PHE A 60 9.27 5.35 -16.55
C PHE A 60 8.25 6.00 -17.50
N LEU A 61 7.22 6.64 -16.95
CA LEU A 61 6.19 7.30 -17.74
C LEU A 61 6.71 8.58 -18.42
N PHE A 62 7.38 9.46 -17.68
CA PHE A 62 7.70 10.83 -18.13
C PHE A 62 9.13 11.03 -18.61
N HIS A 63 10.08 10.17 -18.22
CA HIS A 63 11.47 10.29 -18.65
C HIS A 63 11.73 9.47 -19.91
N TYR A 64 11.36 8.19 -19.90
CA TYR A 64 11.56 7.30 -21.05
C TYR A 64 10.55 7.59 -22.17
N ASN A 65 9.31 7.98 -21.82
CA ASN A 65 8.24 8.41 -22.74
C ASN A 65 7.99 7.44 -23.92
N ASP A 66 8.31 6.16 -23.75
CA ASP A 66 8.16 5.11 -24.75
C ASP A 66 7.24 4.00 -24.24
N LEU A 67 6.82 3.12 -25.16
CA LEU A 67 5.93 2.00 -24.83
C LEU A 67 6.59 1.00 -23.85
N GLU A 68 7.91 0.84 -23.94
CA GLU A 68 8.68 -0.02 -23.05
C GLU A 68 8.71 0.54 -21.64
N GLY A 69 9.01 1.84 -21.47
CA GLY A 69 8.93 2.56 -20.20
C GLY A 69 7.53 2.49 -19.60
N PHE A 70 6.49 2.80 -20.39
CA PHE A 70 5.10 2.67 -19.91
C PHE A 70 4.81 1.25 -19.38
N SER A 71 5.19 0.23 -20.14
CA SER A 71 4.97 -1.18 -19.77
C SER A 71 5.79 -1.59 -18.54
N ALA A 72 7.01 -1.08 -18.39
CA ALA A 72 7.86 -1.30 -17.22
C ALA A 72 7.27 -0.65 -15.96
N GLY A 73 6.80 0.60 -16.06
CA GLY A 73 6.13 1.29 -14.96
C GLY A 73 4.83 0.61 -14.53
N TYR A 74 4.06 0.10 -15.49
CA TYR A 74 2.87 -0.70 -15.22
C TYR A 74 3.19 -2.04 -14.56
N ALA A 75 4.18 -2.77 -15.08
CA ALA A 75 4.62 -4.05 -14.53
C ALA A 75 5.14 -3.90 -13.08
N ALA A 76 5.85 -2.81 -12.79
CA ALA A 76 6.29 -2.50 -11.43
C ALA A 76 5.11 -2.30 -10.45
N ILE A 77 4.08 -1.56 -10.87
CA ILE A 77 2.88 -1.30 -10.05
C ILE A 77 2.11 -2.60 -9.78
N ILE A 78 1.82 -3.39 -10.81
CA ILE A 78 1.09 -4.66 -10.64
C ILE A 78 1.90 -5.66 -9.83
N GLY A 79 3.21 -5.75 -10.10
CA GLY A 79 4.12 -6.57 -9.33
C GLY A 79 4.04 -6.23 -7.84
N SER A 80 4.21 -4.96 -7.47
CA SER A 80 4.12 -4.50 -6.08
C SER A 80 2.74 -4.82 -5.47
N ALA A 81 1.65 -4.57 -6.19
CA ALA A 81 0.30 -4.89 -5.72
C ALA A 81 0.11 -6.39 -5.42
N ALA A 82 0.59 -7.28 -6.30
CA ALA A 82 0.54 -8.72 -6.08
C ALA A 82 1.42 -9.16 -4.89
N PHE A 83 2.61 -8.57 -4.75
CA PHE A 83 3.50 -8.79 -3.60
C PHE A 83 2.84 -8.37 -2.28
N ASN A 84 2.14 -7.24 -2.25
CA ASN A 84 1.47 -6.72 -1.06
C ASN A 84 0.24 -7.53 -0.63
N ILE A 85 -0.42 -8.23 -1.57
CA ILE A 85 -1.59 -9.07 -1.28
C ILE A 85 -1.17 -10.49 -0.88
N CYS A 86 -0.17 -11.05 -1.56
CA CYS A 86 0.18 -12.46 -1.41
C CYS A 86 1.38 -12.67 -0.49
N LEU A 87 2.50 -12.00 -0.78
CA LEU A 87 3.79 -12.33 -0.19
C LEU A 87 3.99 -11.67 1.17
N ILE A 88 3.72 -10.37 1.30
CA ILE A 88 3.91 -9.64 2.56
C ILE A 88 3.02 -10.23 3.68
N PRO A 89 1.71 -10.45 3.49
CA PRO A 89 0.87 -11.00 4.55
C PRO A 89 1.32 -12.39 4.98
N CYS A 90 1.66 -13.27 4.03
CA CYS A 90 2.21 -14.59 4.34
C CYS A 90 3.46 -14.51 5.21
N ILE A 91 4.49 -13.77 4.79
CA ILE A 91 5.75 -13.69 5.54
C ILE A 91 5.54 -13.02 6.90
N SER A 92 4.75 -11.95 6.95
CA SER A 92 4.46 -11.23 8.20
C SER A 92 3.69 -12.08 9.21
N ALA A 93 2.70 -12.86 8.76
CA ALA A 93 1.94 -13.76 9.62
C ALA A 93 2.81 -14.92 10.09
N SER A 94 3.57 -15.56 9.19
CA SER A 94 4.52 -16.63 9.56
C SER A 94 5.54 -16.15 10.58
N ALA A 95 6.13 -14.96 10.39
CA ALA A 95 7.06 -14.37 11.35
C ALA A 95 6.36 -14.07 12.69
N TYR A 96 5.15 -13.51 12.67
CA TYR A 96 4.38 -13.24 13.90
C TYR A 96 4.13 -14.52 14.71
N PHE A 97 3.70 -15.61 14.08
CA PHE A 97 3.44 -16.89 14.75
C PHE A 97 4.73 -17.61 15.17
N TYR A 98 5.83 -17.41 14.45
CA TYR A 98 7.11 -17.99 14.82
C TYR A 98 7.72 -17.31 16.06
N PHE A 99 7.57 -15.99 16.19
CA PHE A 99 8.15 -15.23 17.31
C PHE A 99 7.22 -15.03 18.50
N ASN A 100 5.93 -15.31 18.36
CA ASN A 100 4.96 -15.21 19.46
C ASN A 100 4.29 -16.56 19.69
N ASP A 101 4.20 -16.99 20.95
CA ASP A 101 3.44 -18.18 21.38
C ASP A 101 1.91 -17.95 21.35
N LYS A 102 1.41 -17.20 20.36
CA LYS A 102 -0.02 -16.87 20.22
C LYS A 102 -0.58 -17.59 19.02
N ASP A 103 -1.64 -18.37 19.26
CA ASP A 103 -2.29 -19.16 18.21
C ASP A 103 -3.20 -18.34 17.28
N SER A 104 -3.41 -17.04 17.54
CA SER A 104 -4.28 -16.22 16.70
C SER A 104 -3.92 -14.73 16.67
N ILE A 105 -4.25 -14.10 15.53
CA ILE A 105 -4.22 -12.66 15.33
C ILE A 105 -5.67 -12.16 15.43
N LYS A 106 -5.93 -11.20 16.33
CA LYS A 106 -7.24 -10.55 16.40
C LYS A 106 -7.42 -9.65 15.18
N LEU A 107 -8.28 -10.07 14.27
CA LEU A 107 -8.61 -9.33 13.05
C LEU A 107 -10.04 -8.81 13.15
N ASP A 108 -10.24 -7.55 12.76
CA ASP A 108 -11.57 -6.98 12.65
C ASP A 108 -12.09 -7.21 11.23
N SER A 109 -13.08 -8.08 11.10
CA SER A 109 -13.67 -8.46 9.80
C SER A 109 -14.25 -7.27 9.05
N SER A 110 -14.72 -6.22 9.75
CA SER A 110 -15.26 -5.03 9.11
C SER A 110 -14.18 -4.22 8.39
N ILE A 111 -12.98 -4.17 8.98
CA ILE A 111 -11.79 -3.54 8.41
C ILE A 111 -11.39 -4.29 7.14
N ILE A 112 -11.28 -5.62 7.24
CA ILE A 112 -10.87 -6.48 6.12
C ILE A 112 -11.85 -6.35 4.95
N ILE A 113 -13.16 -6.42 5.21
CA ILE A 113 -14.18 -6.32 4.16
C ILE A 113 -14.10 -4.95 3.46
N GLN A 114 -14.01 -3.85 4.21
CA GLN A 114 -13.88 -2.52 3.61
C GLN A 114 -12.63 -2.41 2.72
N ASP A 115 -11.46 -2.77 3.25
CA ASP A 115 -10.19 -2.58 2.56
C ASP A 115 -10.10 -3.50 1.32
N SER A 116 -10.59 -4.75 1.43
CA SER A 116 -10.65 -5.70 0.32
C SER A 116 -11.64 -5.29 -0.77
N LEU A 117 -12.81 -4.74 -0.42
CA LEU A 117 -13.79 -4.28 -1.40
C LEU A 117 -13.23 -3.15 -2.27
N PHE A 118 -12.61 -2.13 -1.67
CA PHE A 118 -12.00 -1.04 -2.44
C PHE A 118 -10.83 -1.53 -3.30
N ASN A 119 -10.05 -2.50 -2.81
CA ASN A 119 -8.96 -3.09 -3.58
C ASN A 119 -9.49 -3.88 -4.80
N ILE A 120 -10.50 -4.74 -4.62
CA ILE A 120 -11.14 -5.47 -5.72
C ILE A 120 -11.75 -4.49 -6.73
N LEU A 121 -12.44 -3.45 -6.25
CA LEU A 121 -13.01 -2.40 -7.12
C LEU A 121 -11.91 -1.74 -7.96
N SER A 122 -10.77 -1.42 -7.37
CA SER A 122 -9.61 -0.82 -8.04
C SER A 122 -9.07 -1.73 -9.15
N ILE A 123 -8.84 -3.01 -8.83
CA ILE A 123 -8.29 -4.00 -9.76
C ILE A 123 -9.26 -4.25 -10.93
N VAL A 124 -10.56 -4.41 -10.66
CA VAL A 124 -11.58 -4.59 -11.70
C VAL A 124 -11.66 -3.36 -12.59
N THR A 125 -11.68 -2.17 -12.01
CA THR A 125 -11.75 -0.91 -12.76
C THR A 125 -10.51 -0.75 -13.66
N LEU A 126 -9.32 -1.01 -13.14
CA LEU A 126 -8.08 -1.02 -13.91
C LEU A 126 -8.15 -2.05 -15.05
N GLY A 127 -8.58 -3.28 -14.76
CA GLY A 127 -8.73 -4.34 -15.75
C GLY A 127 -9.69 -3.98 -16.89
N ILE A 128 -10.80 -3.32 -16.58
CA ILE A 128 -11.75 -2.81 -17.59
C ILE A 128 -11.10 -1.73 -18.47
N ILE A 129 -10.39 -0.76 -17.87
CA ILE A 129 -9.69 0.30 -18.62
C ILE A 129 -8.68 -0.30 -19.61
N PHE A 130 -7.93 -1.32 -19.18
CA PHE A 130 -6.97 -2.03 -20.02
C PHE A 130 -7.64 -2.85 -21.11
N TYR A 131 -8.73 -3.56 -20.79
CA TYR A 131 -9.47 -4.39 -21.75
C TYR A 131 -9.97 -3.59 -22.96
N PHE A 132 -10.44 -2.36 -22.72
CA PHE A 132 -10.90 -1.46 -23.78
C PHE A 132 -9.77 -0.65 -24.44
N GLY A 133 -8.51 -0.80 -24.00
CA GLY A 133 -7.36 -0.07 -24.54
C GLY A 133 -7.39 1.44 -24.30
N GLN A 134 -8.17 1.92 -23.32
CA GLN A 134 -8.43 3.34 -23.11
C GLN A 134 -7.60 3.92 -21.97
N ILE A 135 -6.29 3.71 -21.98
CA ILE A 135 -5.43 4.34 -20.96
C ILE A 135 -5.32 5.83 -21.32
N SER A 136 -6.16 6.63 -20.67
CA SER A 136 -6.26 8.08 -20.86
C SER A 136 -6.18 8.78 -19.51
N PRO A 137 -5.72 10.04 -19.47
CA PRO A 137 -5.70 10.82 -18.23
C PRO A 137 -7.06 10.89 -17.53
N LEU A 138 -8.16 10.88 -18.30
CA LEU A 138 -9.53 10.87 -17.76
C LEU A 138 -9.82 9.55 -17.02
N ASN A 139 -9.46 8.42 -17.61
CA ASN A 139 -9.64 7.10 -16.97
C ASN A 139 -8.69 6.91 -15.78
N SER A 140 -7.50 7.52 -15.81
CA SER A 140 -6.61 7.59 -14.64
C SER A 140 -7.20 8.44 -13.50
N LEU A 141 -7.90 9.54 -13.81
CA LEU A 141 -8.59 10.36 -12.81
C LEU A 141 -9.64 9.55 -12.04
N LEU A 142 -10.34 8.64 -12.71
CA LEU A 142 -11.33 7.78 -12.08
C LEU A 142 -10.72 6.86 -11.00
N LEU A 143 -9.53 6.30 -11.26
CA LEU A 143 -8.80 5.50 -10.26
C LEU A 143 -8.30 6.35 -9.09
N ILE A 144 -7.84 7.58 -9.36
CA ILE A 144 -7.45 8.54 -8.32
C ILE A 144 -8.63 8.93 -7.45
N LEU A 145 -9.81 9.17 -8.04
CA LEU A 145 -11.04 9.43 -7.31
C LEU A 145 -11.43 8.25 -6.42
N LEU A 146 -11.32 7.03 -6.94
CA LEU A 146 -11.58 5.81 -6.17
C LEU A 146 -10.63 5.70 -4.96
N TYR A 147 -9.35 6.04 -5.13
CA TYR A 147 -8.40 6.13 -4.01
C TYR A 147 -8.81 7.19 -2.97
N PHE A 148 -9.21 8.39 -3.38
CA PHE A 148 -9.70 9.41 -2.44
C PHE A 148 -10.99 8.98 -1.71
N MET A 149 -11.90 8.31 -2.41
CA MET A 149 -13.12 7.75 -1.81
C MET A 149 -12.77 6.67 -0.77
N TYR A 150 -11.80 5.81 -1.05
CA TYR A 150 -11.29 4.84 -0.09
C TYR A 150 -10.73 5.53 1.16
N VAL A 151 -9.81 6.49 1.01
CA VAL A 151 -9.21 7.23 2.12
C VAL A 151 -10.29 7.91 2.96
N TYR A 152 -11.23 8.60 2.33
CA TYR A 152 -12.36 9.22 3.03
C TYR A 152 -13.20 8.20 3.81
N SER A 153 -13.50 7.06 3.20
CA SER A 153 -14.24 5.95 3.82
C SER A 153 -13.51 5.41 5.06
N VAL A 154 -12.19 5.24 4.99
CA VAL A 154 -11.36 4.81 6.14
C VAL A 154 -11.49 5.81 7.30
N PHE A 155 -11.31 7.11 7.05
CA PHE A 155 -11.41 8.13 8.09
C PHE A 155 -12.81 8.20 8.71
N LYS A 156 -13.88 8.09 7.90
CA LYS A 156 -15.26 8.13 8.38
C LYS A 156 -15.61 6.88 9.20
N TYR A 157 -15.32 5.69 8.68
CA TYR A 157 -15.76 4.43 9.26
C TYR A 157 -14.99 4.09 10.55
N ARG A 158 -13.66 4.27 10.56
CA ARG A 158 -12.84 4.01 11.76
C ARG A 158 -13.15 4.98 12.90
N LYS A 159 -13.58 6.21 12.61
CA LYS A 159 -14.08 7.17 13.61
C LYS A 159 -15.42 6.73 14.21
N LEU A 160 -16.32 6.16 13.41
CA LEU A 160 -17.63 5.68 13.86
C LEU A 160 -17.54 4.44 14.76
N ILE A 161 -16.60 3.52 14.49
CA ILE A 161 -16.34 2.35 15.36
C ILE A 161 -15.94 2.79 16.77
N ILE A 162 -15.05 3.78 16.89
CA ILE A 162 -14.63 4.28 18.21
C ILE A 162 -15.78 4.93 18.95
N LEU A 163 -16.60 5.72 18.25
CA LEU A 163 -17.75 6.39 18.86
C LEU A 163 -18.80 5.38 19.36
N SER A 164 -19.05 4.31 18.60
CA SER A 164 -20.00 3.26 19.00
C SER A 164 -19.50 2.40 20.15
N LEU A 165 -18.18 2.13 20.24
CA LEU A 165 -17.56 1.49 21.38
C LEU A 165 -17.66 2.36 22.64
N MET A 166 -17.42 3.67 22.53
CA MET A 166 -17.56 4.60 23.65
C MET A 166 -19.01 4.67 24.15
N MET A 167 -20.01 4.74 23.26
CA MET A 167 -21.43 4.75 23.64
C MET A 167 -21.92 3.44 24.26
N ARG A 168 -21.23 2.31 24.08
CA ARG A 168 -21.56 1.04 24.75
C ARG A 168 -20.96 0.93 26.16
N LEU A 169 -20.05 1.83 26.52
CA LEU A 169 -19.36 1.85 27.82
C LEU A 169 -19.99 2.84 28.82
N PHE A 170 -21.01 3.58 28.40
CA PHE A 170 -21.85 4.46 29.22
C PHE A 170 -23.30 3.99 29.16
#